data_AF-A0AA90U415-F1
#
_entry.id   AF-A0AA90U415-F1
#
_cell.length_a   1.000
_cell.length_b   1.000
_cell.length_c   1.000
_cell.angle_alpha   90.00
_cell.angle_beta   90.00
_cell.angle_gamma   90.00
#
_symmetry.space_group_name_H-M   'P 1'
#
loop_
_entity.id
_entity.type
_entity.pdbx_description
1 polymer ?
#
loop_
_entity_poly.entity_id
_entity_poly.type
_entity_poly.pdbx_seq_one_letter_code
_entity_poly.pdbx_strand_id
1 'polypeptide(L)'
;MDRSGFEPEASCLRSPKALPRVSRYKSELKKWMIQKGFSESYKSEITTYLKPLENRDVSSVAELREIIASSSSNMILTVTRAYINFLLENEIITDDTAIYFRKALPSRKTNVDGYVPADQDVRNAYQKIKKEKDRILFEILAFSGIRITELVKMLKEFDPTRSITDKQISKYPLNYSRGNKRSQYVYMPSELATRLHRFYINKDTVSRDLRKYGVSPKYLRK
;
A
#
# COMPACT_ATOMS: atom_id res chain seq x y z
N MET A 1 -31.61 26.23 -59.90
CA MET A 1 -30.65 26.76 -58.91
C MET A 1 -30.38 25.65 -57.93
N ASP A 2 -29.18 25.12 -58.02
CA ASP A 2 -28.72 23.88 -57.38
C ASP A 2 -28.51 24.12 -55.87
N ARG A 3 -29.12 23.29 -55.02
CA ARG A 3 -28.88 23.31 -53.57
C ARG A 3 -27.76 22.33 -53.28
N SER A 4 -26.52 22.76 -53.51
CA SER A 4 -25.34 22.02 -53.09
C SER A 4 -25.35 21.91 -51.56
N GLY A 5 -25.67 20.71 -51.08
CA GLY A 5 -25.64 20.36 -49.67
C GLY A 5 -24.24 20.56 -49.10
N PHE A 6 -24.16 21.42 -48.08
CA PHE A 6 -23.01 21.48 -47.20
C PHE A 6 -23.17 20.30 -46.22
N GLU A 7 -22.64 19.13 -46.59
CA GLU A 7 -22.35 18.09 -45.60
C GLU A 7 -21.08 18.52 -44.85
N PRO A 8 -21.15 18.87 -43.55
CA PRO A 8 -19.92 18.97 -42.77
C PRO A 8 -19.36 17.56 -42.69
N GLU A 9 -18.22 17.32 -43.33
CA GLU A 9 -17.43 16.12 -43.13
C GLU A 9 -17.30 15.88 -41.63
N ALA A 10 -17.90 14.79 -41.14
CA ALA A 10 -17.77 14.31 -39.78
C ALA A 10 -16.34 13.78 -39.58
N SER A 11 -15.35 14.68 -39.60
CA SER A 11 -13.96 14.42 -39.22
C SER A 11 -13.84 14.42 -37.70
N CYS A 12 -14.64 13.57 -37.06
CA CYS A 12 -14.55 13.23 -35.66
C CYS A 12 -14.45 11.71 -35.47
N LEU A 13 -13.77 11.05 -36.42
CA LEU A 13 -13.20 9.73 -36.25
C LEU A 13 -12.20 9.78 -35.09
N ARG A 14 -12.71 9.70 -33.85
CA ARG A 14 -11.90 9.43 -32.67
C ARG A 14 -11.16 8.14 -32.97
N SER A 15 -9.84 8.20 -33.04
CA SER A 15 -9.02 7.00 -33.20
C SER A 15 -9.50 5.93 -32.20
N PRO A 16 -9.63 4.66 -32.61
CA PRO A 16 -10.16 3.63 -31.75
C PRO A 16 -9.33 3.58 -30.46
N LYS A 17 -10.00 3.86 -29.33
CA LYS A 17 -9.37 3.87 -28.02
C LYS A 17 -9.10 2.42 -27.61
N ALA A 18 -7.84 2.00 -27.64
CA ALA A 18 -7.44 0.66 -27.23
C ALA A 18 -6.36 0.71 -26.13
N LEU A 19 -6.43 -0.22 -25.17
CA LEU A 19 -5.32 -0.52 -24.30
C LEU A 19 -4.49 -1.64 -24.91
N PRO A 20 -3.19 -1.43 -25.19
CA PRO A 20 -2.35 -2.48 -25.71
C PRO A 20 -2.12 -3.59 -24.66
N ARG A 21 -1.91 -4.81 -25.15
CA ARG A 21 -1.52 -5.99 -24.37
C ARG A 21 -0.21 -5.75 -23.62
N VAL A 22 -0.12 -6.27 -22.39
CA VAL A 22 1.05 -6.04 -21.51
C VAL A 22 2.32 -6.69 -22.06
N SER A 23 2.22 -7.83 -22.74
CA SER A 23 3.36 -8.54 -23.34
C SER A 23 4.18 -7.65 -24.27
N ARG A 24 3.53 -6.74 -25.00
CA ARG A 24 4.18 -5.82 -25.95
C ARG A 24 5.17 -4.85 -25.29
N TYR A 25 4.92 -4.47 -24.04
CA TYR A 25 5.69 -3.45 -23.32
C TYR A 25 6.25 -3.97 -21.99
N LYS A 26 6.40 -5.29 -21.86
CA LYS A 26 6.75 -5.94 -20.60
C LYS A 26 8.14 -5.52 -20.09
N SER A 27 9.08 -5.24 -20.99
CA SER A 27 10.45 -4.86 -20.64
C SER A 27 10.53 -3.41 -20.16
N GLU A 28 9.80 -2.54 -20.84
CA GLU A 28 9.65 -1.10 -20.60
C GLU A 28 8.91 -0.87 -19.30
N LEU A 29 7.83 -1.62 -19.06
CA LEU A 29 7.09 -1.59 -17.81
C LEU A 29 8.00 -1.96 -16.62
N LYS A 30 8.86 -2.96 -16.76
CA LYS A 30 9.84 -3.32 -15.72
C LYS A 30 10.84 -2.19 -15.44
N LYS A 31 11.41 -1.59 -16.49
CA LYS A 31 12.32 -0.45 -16.37
C LYS A 31 11.64 0.74 -15.69
N TRP A 32 10.41 1.05 -16.11
CA TRP A 32 9.60 2.12 -15.53
C TRP A 32 9.33 1.91 -14.04
N MET A 33 8.97 0.68 -13.61
CA MET A 33 8.76 0.38 -12.19
C MET A 33 10.04 0.55 -11.35
N ILE A 34 11.21 0.26 -11.91
CA ILE A 34 12.51 0.47 -11.24
C ILE A 34 12.79 1.97 -11.12
N GLN A 35 12.62 2.72 -12.20
CA GLN A 35 12.81 4.18 -12.21
C GLN A 35 11.89 4.90 -11.22
N LYS A 36 10.64 4.45 -11.08
CA LYS A 36 9.69 4.97 -10.09
C LYS A 36 10.00 4.57 -8.63
N GLY A 37 11.03 3.73 -8.41
CA GLY A 37 11.41 3.29 -7.07
C GLY A 37 10.35 2.43 -6.39
N PHE A 38 9.56 1.66 -7.15
CA PHE A 38 8.54 0.77 -6.57
C PHE A 38 9.19 -0.32 -5.70
N SER A 39 8.50 -0.74 -4.66
CA SER A 39 8.97 -1.85 -3.81
C SER A 39 8.91 -3.18 -4.58
N GLU A 40 9.80 -4.12 -4.26
CA GLU A 40 9.82 -5.45 -4.90
C GLU A 40 8.48 -6.19 -4.77
N SER A 41 7.82 -6.07 -3.62
CA SER A 41 6.47 -6.61 -3.42
C SER A 41 5.49 -6.05 -4.44
N TYR A 42 5.51 -4.73 -4.67
CA TYR A 42 4.58 -4.10 -5.60
C TYR A 42 4.89 -4.42 -7.06
N LYS A 43 6.18 -4.52 -7.43
CA LYS A 43 6.60 -5.00 -8.77
C LYS A 43 6.09 -6.42 -9.04
N SER A 44 6.16 -7.30 -8.04
CA SER A 44 5.64 -8.67 -8.12
C SER A 44 4.12 -8.69 -8.25
N GLU A 45 3.41 -7.86 -7.49
CA GLU A 45 1.95 -7.70 -7.61
C GLU A 45 1.54 -7.23 -9.01
N ILE A 46 2.21 -6.20 -9.55
CA ILE A 46 1.95 -5.72 -10.92
C ILE A 46 2.11 -6.85 -11.93
N THR A 47 3.22 -7.60 -11.86
CA THR A 47 3.50 -8.70 -12.78
C THR A 47 2.47 -9.84 -12.64
N THR A 48 2.04 -10.14 -11.42
CA THR A 48 1.12 -11.25 -11.13
C THR A 48 -0.31 -10.91 -11.55
N TYR A 49 -0.80 -9.73 -11.17
CA TYR A 49 -2.20 -9.37 -11.38
C TYR A 49 -2.47 -8.77 -12.76
N LEU A 50 -1.46 -8.36 -13.54
CA LEU A 50 -1.67 -7.95 -14.94
C LEU A 50 -1.77 -9.11 -15.94
N LYS A 51 -1.56 -10.36 -15.52
CA LYS A 51 -1.68 -11.55 -16.39
C LYS A 51 -2.97 -11.60 -17.26
N PRO A 52 -4.16 -11.22 -16.77
CA PRO A 52 -5.38 -11.22 -17.59
C PRO A 52 -5.35 -10.26 -18.80
N LEU A 53 -4.40 -9.31 -18.81
CA LEU A 53 -4.16 -8.33 -19.87
C LEU A 53 -2.87 -8.65 -20.66
N GLU A 54 -2.23 -9.80 -20.43
CA GLU A 54 -0.90 -10.09 -20.98
C GLU A 54 -0.91 -10.23 -22.50
N ASN A 55 -1.90 -10.92 -23.06
CA ASN A 55 -1.88 -11.38 -24.46
C ASN A 55 -3.02 -10.84 -25.32
N ARG A 56 -3.80 -9.87 -24.82
CA ARG A 56 -4.90 -9.25 -25.59
C ARG A 56 -4.90 -7.74 -25.44
N ASP A 57 -5.21 -7.07 -26.54
CA ASP A 57 -5.52 -5.65 -26.55
C ASP A 57 -6.98 -5.49 -26.11
N VAL A 58 -7.27 -4.47 -25.31
CA VAL A 58 -8.62 -4.21 -24.80
C VAL A 58 -9.20 -3.03 -25.53
N SER A 59 -10.29 -3.24 -26.26
CA SER A 59 -10.84 -2.24 -27.18
C SER A 59 -12.00 -1.44 -26.57
N SER A 60 -12.51 -1.85 -25.40
CA SER A 60 -13.64 -1.17 -24.77
C SER A 60 -13.59 -1.19 -23.24
N VAL A 61 -14.30 -0.24 -22.63
CA VAL A 61 -14.50 -0.19 -21.17
C VAL A 61 -15.31 -1.39 -20.67
N ALA A 62 -16.25 -1.89 -21.47
CA ALA A 62 -17.06 -3.06 -21.13
C ALA A 62 -16.18 -4.32 -21.02
N GLU A 63 -15.34 -4.55 -22.03
CA GLU A 63 -14.36 -5.63 -22.01
C GLU A 63 -13.46 -5.51 -20.78
N LEU A 64 -12.87 -4.33 -20.53
CA LEU A 64 -12.02 -4.14 -19.34
C LEU A 64 -12.75 -4.48 -18.02
N ARG A 65 -14.04 -4.15 -17.91
CA ARG A 65 -14.86 -4.48 -16.74
C ARG A 65 -15.05 -5.98 -16.56
N GLU A 66 -15.26 -6.72 -17.64
CA GLU A 66 -15.38 -8.18 -17.59
C GLU A 66 -14.07 -8.83 -17.11
N ILE A 67 -12.92 -8.35 -17.62
CA ILE A 67 -11.60 -8.80 -17.17
C ILE A 67 -11.42 -8.57 -15.67
N ILE A 68 -11.76 -7.37 -15.20
CA ILE A 68 -11.68 -7.01 -13.80
C ILE A 68 -12.62 -7.87 -12.95
N ALA A 69 -13.85 -8.07 -13.40
CA ALA A 69 -14.87 -8.86 -12.69
C ALA A 69 -14.49 -10.34 -12.58
N SER A 70 -13.80 -10.89 -13.59
CA SER A 70 -13.25 -12.25 -13.55
C SER A 70 -12.05 -12.41 -12.62
N SER A 71 -11.45 -11.32 -12.14
CA SER A 71 -10.29 -11.38 -11.25
C SER A 71 -10.72 -11.67 -9.82
N SER A 72 -10.03 -12.60 -9.16
CA SER A 72 -10.28 -12.96 -7.76
C SER A 72 -9.82 -11.90 -6.76
N SER A 73 -9.11 -10.85 -7.19
CA SER A 73 -8.50 -9.86 -6.30
C SER A 73 -8.73 -8.44 -6.78
N ASN A 74 -9.16 -7.58 -5.86
CA ASN A 74 -9.22 -6.12 -6.06
C ASN A 74 -7.85 -5.48 -6.38
N MET A 75 -6.75 -6.23 -6.29
CA MET A 75 -5.43 -5.77 -6.74
C MET A 75 -5.40 -5.50 -8.25
N ILE A 76 -6.21 -6.20 -9.07
CA ILE A 76 -6.32 -5.93 -10.51
C ILE A 76 -6.58 -4.44 -10.78
N LEU A 77 -7.50 -3.84 -10.02
CA LEU A 77 -7.85 -2.42 -10.16
C LEU A 77 -6.66 -1.48 -9.93
N THR A 78 -5.77 -1.83 -9.01
CA THR A 78 -4.59 -1.01 -8.69
C THR A 78 -3.52 -1.18 -9.76
N VAL A 79 -3.24 -2.42 -10.17
CA VAL A 79 -2.18 -2.69 -11.14
C VAL A 79 -2.59 -2.27 -12.56
N THR A 80 -3.87 -2.36 -12.92
CA THR A 80 -4.39 -1.81 -14.19
C THR A 80 -4.27 -0.28 -14.22
N ARG A 81 -4.51 0.42 -13.11
CA ARG A 81 -4.24 1.87 -13.03
C ARG A 81 -2.75 2.17 -13.22
N ALA A 82 -1.87 1.40 -12.58
CA ALA A 82 -0.44 1.56 -12.74
C ALA A 82 -0.01 1.33 -14.20
N TYR A 83 -0.60 0.33 -14.87
CA TYR A 83 -0.35 0.08 -16.29
C TYR A 83 -0.85 1.22 -17.19
N ILE A 84 -2.05 1.74 -16.97
CA ILE A 84 -2.55 2.92 -17.71
C ILE A 84 -1.64 4.13 -17.49
N ASN A 85 -1.16 4.35 -16.27
CA ASN A 85 -0.21 5.43 -15.99
C ASN A 85 1.12 5.22 -16.71
N PHE A 86 1.65 4.00 -16.72
CA PHE A 86 2.84 3.66 -17.51
C PHE A 86 2.64 3.99 -19.00
N LEU A 87 1.52 3.55 -19.59
CA LEU A 87 1.22 3.81 -20.99
C LEU A 87 1.09 5.30 -21.29
N LEU A 88 0.44 6.06 -20.40
CA LEU A 88 0.25 7.50 -20.55
C LEU A 88 1.57 8.27 -20.42
N GLU A 89 2.38 7.97 -19.40
CA GLU A 89 3.67 8.63 -19.15
C GLU A 89 4.71 8.36 -20.24
N ASN A 90 4.57 7.27 -20.99
CA ASN A 90 5.43 6.93 -22.12
C ASN A 90 4.77 7.30 -23.47
N GLU A 91 3.70 8.10 -23.45
CA GLU A 91 2.98 8.58 -24.64
C GLU A 91 2.48 7.46 -25.58
N ILE A 92 2.32 6.24 -25.05
CA ILE A 92 1.79 5.08 -25.80
C ILE A 92 0.28 5.24 -26.00
N ILE A 93 -0.39 5.90 -25.06
CA ILE A 93 -1.81 6.26 -25.15
C ILE A 93 -1.99 7.73 -24.83
N THR A 94 -3.06 8.32 -25.36
CA THR A 94 -3.46 9.70 -25.06
C THR A 94 -4.18 9.80 -23.71
N ASP A 95 -4.21 11.01 -23.13
CA ASP A 95 -5.04 11.31 -21.94
C ASP A 95 -6.49 10.89 -22.11
N ASP A 96 -7.01 11.14 -23.31
CA ASP A 96 -8.37 10.82 -23.72
C ASP A 96 -8.68 9.32 -23.65
N THR A 97 -7.68 8.50 -23.97
CA THR A 97 -7.73 7.03 -23.86
C THR A 97 -7.60 6.60 -22.41
N ALA A 98 -6.66 7.19 -21.66
CA ALA A 98 -6.49 6.90 -20.24
C ALA A 98 -7.74 7.22 -19.41
N ILE A 99 -8.35 8.39 -19.62
CA ILE A 99 -9.61 8.82 -18.97
C ILE A 99 -10.74 7.85 -19.33
N TYR A 100 -10.85 7.46 -20.60
CA TYR A 100 -11.88 6.51 -21.05
C TYR A 100 -11.79 5.18 -20.30
N PHE A 101 -10.62 4.55 -20.25
CA PHE A 101 -10.44 3.25 -19.58
C PHE A 101 -10.46 3.32 -18.05
N ARG A 102 -10.07 4.45 -17.44
CA ARG A 102 -10.18 4.64 -15.98
C ARG A 102 -11.65 4.58 -15.49
N LYS A 103 -12.65 4.76 -16.36
CA LYS A 103 -14.07 4.54 -16.03
C LYS A 103 -14.42 3.09 -15.67
N ALA A 104 -13.58 2.12 -16.03
CA ALA A 104 -13.70 0.73 -15.59
C ALA A 104 -13.15 0.50 -14.17
N LEU A 105 -12.41 1.48 -13.62
CA LEU A 105 -11.61 1.33 -12.40
C LEU A 105 -12.24 2.17 -11.27
N PRO A 106 -13.23 1.64 -10.53
CA PRO A 106 -13.87 2.37 -9.44
C PRO A 106 -12.87 2.67 -8.34
N SER A 107 -12.87 3.91 -7.84
CA SER A 107 -12.09 4.29 -6.66
C SER A 107 -12.44 3.38 -5.49
N ARG A 108 -11.42 2.91 -4.76
CA ARG A 108 -11.66 2.11 -3.56
C ARG A 108 -12.36 2.99 -2.53
N LYS A 109 -13.59 2.64 -2.16
CA LYS A 109 -14.27 3.27 -1.03
C LYS A 109 -13.51 2.87 0.23
N THR A 110 -12.89 3.85 0.89
CA THR A 110 -12.27 3.65 2.20
C THR A 110 -13.24 4.15 3.25
N ASN A 111 -13.86 3.24 3.98
CA ASN A 111 -14.62 3.62 5.18
C ASN A 111 -13.63 4.02 6.28
N VAL A 112 -13.93 5.09 7.00
CA VAL A 112 -13.15 5.49 8.17
C VAL A 112 -13.35 4.46 9.26
N ASP A 113 -12.26 3.92 9.78
CA ASP A 113 -12.27 2.99 10.91
C ASP A 113 -12.25 3.79 12.22
N GLY A 114 -13.42 3.94 12.82
CA GLY A 114 -13.63 4.67 14.08
C GLY A 114 -13.48 3.83 15.34
N TYR A 115 -13.14 2.54 15.22
CA TYR A 115 -13.10 1.65 16.38
C TYR A 115 -11.99 2.05 17.38
N VAL A 116 -12.36 2.10 18.65
CA VAL A 116 -11.48 2.29 19.81
C VAL A 116 -11.76 1.14 20.78
N PRO A 117 -10.75 0.33 21.14
CA PRO A 117 -10.94 -0.78 22.08
C PRO A 117 -11.18 -0.24 23.49
N ALA A 118 -11.94 -0.97 24.31
CA ALA A 118 -12.08 -0.64 25.71
C ALA A 118 -10.78 -0.97 26.47
N ASP A 119 -10.48 -0.22 27.53
CA ASP A 119 -9.29 -0.44 28.37
C ASP A 119 -9.22 -1.88 28.90
N GLN A 120 -10.37 -2.44 29.27
CA GLN A 120 -10.45 -3.82 29.75
C GLN A 120 -10.05 -4.83 28.67
N ASP A 121 -10.40 -4.60 27.40
CA ASP A 121 -10.02 -5.47 26.28
C ASP A 121 -8.50 -5.46 26.07
N VAL A 122 -7.89 -4.27 26.16
CA VAL A 122 -6.43 -4.10 26.05
C VAL A 122 -5.72 -4.83 27.20
N ARG A 123 -6.20 -4.66 28.44
CA ARG A 123 -5.66 -5.36 29.63
C ARG A 123 -5.80 -6.88 29.50
N ASN A 124 -6.98 -7.36 29.10
CA ASN A 124 -7.24 -8.78 28.87
C ASN A 124 -6.34 -9.36 27.78
N ALA A 125 -6.13 -8.61 26.67
CA ALA A 125 -5.22 -9.02 25.61
C ALA A 125 -3.78 -9.13 26.11
N TYR A 126 -3.30 -8.13 26.87
CA TYR A 126 -1.96 -8.14 27.44
C TYR A 126 -1.72 -9.31 28.41
N GLN A 127 -2.70 -9.64 29.27
CA GLN A 127 -2.60 -10.77 30.21
C GLN A 127 -2.47 -12.14 29.53
N LYS A 128 -3.02 -12.30 28.31
CA LYS A 128 -2.89 -13.53 27.51
C LYS A 128 -1.49 -13.72 26.93
N ILE A 129 -0.66 -12.67 26.91
CA ILE A 129 0.68 -12.73 26.32
C ILE A 129 1.63 -13.44 27.31
N LYS A 130 2.12 -14.60 26.89
CA LYS A 130 3.11 -15.40 27.64
C LYS A 130 4.54 -15.22 27.15
N LYS A 131 4.72 -14.91 25.87
CA LYS A 131 6.04 -14.74 25.26
C LYS A 131 6.55 -13.33 25.51
N GLU A 132 7.73 -13.20 26.09
CA GLU A 132 8.34 -11.90 26.43
C GLU A 132 8.50 -11.00 25.20
N LYS A 133 8.96 -11.57 24.08
CA LYS A 133 9.01 -10.87 22.78
C LYS A 133 7.67 -10.23 22.41
N ASP A 134 6.57 -10.97 22.53
CA ASP A 134 5.25 -10.49 22.14
C ASP A 134 4.76 -9.40 23.14
N ARG A 135 5.18 -9.46 24.41
CA ARG A 135 4.91 -8.42 25.42
C ARG A 135 5.60 -7.12 25.06
N ILE A 136 6.90 -7.16 24.79
CA ILE A 136 7.70 -5.99 24.37
C ILE A 136 7.06 -5.34 23.13
N LEU A 137 6.71 -6.13 22.12
CA LEU A 137 6.06 -5.62 20.90
C LEU A 137 4.73 -4.93 21.20
N PHE A 138 3.91 -5.52 22.08
CA PHE A 138 2.62 -4.96 22.48
C PHE A 138 2.79 -3.66 23.27
N GLU A 139 3.68 -3.64 24.25
CA GLU A 139 3.96 -2.48 25.12
C GLU A 139 4.49 -1.30 24.32
N ILE A 140 5.46 -1.50 23.42
CA ILE A 140 5.96 -0.40 22.57
C ILE A 140 4.81 0.19 21.75
N LEU A 141 3.98 -0.65 21.12
CA LEU A 141 2.86 -0.15 20.31
C LEU A 141 1.85 0.63 21.15
N ALA A 142 1.54 0.15 22.36
CA ALA A 142 0.58 0.76 23.26
C ALA A 142 1.08 2.08 23.86
N PHE A 143 2.36 2.16 24.26
CA PHE A 143 2.91 3.38 24.89
C PHE A 143 3.34 4.43 23.88
N SER A 144 3.92 4.02 22.74
CA SER A 144 4.52 4.97 21.80
C SER A 144 3.57 5.45 20.72
N GLY A 145 2.46 4.75 20.49
CA GLY A 145 1.55 5.08 19.40
C GLY A 145 2.22 5.01 18.01
N ILE A 146 3.23 4.16 17.82
CA ILE A 146 3.87 3.97 16.52
C ILE A 146 3.18 2.91 15.67
N ARG A 147 3.47 2.90 14.37
CA ARG A 147 3.04 1.85 13.44
C ARG A 147 3.94 0.63 13.57
N ILE A 148 3.40 -0.56 13.27
CA ILE A 148 4.18 -1.81 13.19
C ILE A 148 5.42 -1.66 12.31
N THR A 149 5.35 -0.90 11.20
CA THR A 149 6.50 -0.66 10.34
C THR A 149 7.61 0.15 11.03
N GLU A 150 7.25 1.10 11.88
CA GLU A 150 8.19 1.91 12.66
C GLU A 150 8.79 1.06 13.78
N LEU A 151 7.96 0.25 14.46
CA LEU A 151 8.40 -0.74 15.45
C LEU A 151 9.45 -1.71 14.88
N VAL A 152 9.14 -2.35 13.75
CA VAL A 152 10.02 -3.32 13.10
C VAL A 152 11.34 -2.66 12.70
N LYS A 153 11.31 -1.43 12.17
CA LYS A 153 12.53 -0.70 11.84
C LYS A 153 13.36 -0.40 13.10
N MET A 154 12.72 0.15 14.14
CA MET A 154 13.37 0.46 15.40
C MET A 154 14.08 -0.77 15.98
N LEU A 155 13.38 -1.90 16.08
CA LEU A 155 13.93 -3.12 16.68
C LEU A 155 15.00 -3.77 15.81
N LYS A 156 14.91 -3.69 14.49
CA LYS A 156 15.94 -4.20 13.57
C LYS A 156 17.24 -3.40 13.68
N GLU A 157 17.12 -2.08 13.87
CA GLU A 157 18.24 -1.13 13.95
C GLU A 157 18.54 -0.71 15.38
N PHE A 158 18.07 -1.47 16.37
CA PHE A 158 18.19 -1.09 17.77
C PHE A 158 19.65 -1.05 18.19
N ASP A 159 20.00 0.04 18.86
CA ASP A 159 21.29 0.29 19.49
C ASP A 159 21.03 1.01 20.83
N PRO A 160 21.31 0.37 21.97
CA PRO A 160 20.98 0.91 23.29
C PRO A 160 21.65 2.27 23.56
N THR A 161 22.80 2.57 22.93
CA THR A 161 23.53 3.83 23.14
C THR A 161 22.77 5.06 22.62
N ARG A 162 21.81 4.84 21.71
CA ARG A 162 20.96 5.91 21.16
C ARG A 162 19.73 6.21 22.02
N SER A 163 19.46 5.38 23.02
CA SER A 163 18.31 5.60 23.91
C SER A 163 18.57 6.79 24.84
N ILE A 164 17.62 7.71 24.90
CA ILE A 164 17.69 8.89 25.76
C ILE A 164 16.68 8.68 26.89
N THR A 165 17.16 8.49 28.11
CA THR A 165 16.31 8.24 29.29
C THR A 165 16.34 9.45 30.21
N ASP A 166 15.15 9.93 30.58
CA ASP A 166 14.97 10.93 31.62
C ASP A 166 13.93 10.40 32.63
N LYS A 167 14.39 10.15 33.86
CA LYS A 167 13.59 9.57 34.96
C LYS A 167 12.86 8.29 34.55
N GLN A 168 11.54 8.38 34.38
CA GLN A 168 10.65 7.26 34.10
C GLN A 168 10.33 7.09 32.61
N ILE A 169 10.83 7.99 31.75
CA ILE A 169 10.51 8.00 30.32
C ILE A 169 11.80 7.87 29.52
N SER A 170 11.79 6.96 28.55
CA SER A 170 12.82 6.83 27.54
C SER A 170 12.27 7.22 26.17
N LYS A 171 13.11 7.83 25.34
CA LYS A 171 12.83 8.09 23.93
C LYS A 171 13.95 7.53 23.06
N TYR A 172 13.57 6.88 21.96
CA TYR A 172 14.50 6.36 20.96
C TYR A 172 14.39 7.16 19.65
N PRO A 173 15.47 7.80 19.18
CA PRO A 173 15.47 8.50 17.90
C PRO A 173 15.33 7.51 16.73
N LEU A 174 14.25 7.62 15.94
CA LEU A 174 13.96 6.76 14.79
C LEU A 174 14.22 7.47 13.44
N ASN A 175 13.97 8.78 13.35
CA ASN A 175 14.16 9.62 12.15
C ASN A 175 13.68 8.96 10.84
N TYR A 176 12.54 8.27 10.88
CA TYR A 176 12.05 7.48 9.76
C TYR A 176 10.97 8.23 8.98
N SER A 177 11.19 8.37 7.68
CA SER A 177 10.25 8.99 6.75
C SER A 177 9.74 7.95 5.75
N ARG A 178 8.42 7.92 5.55
CA ARG A 178 7.76 7.10 4.54
C ARG A 178 6.73 7.94 3.79
N GLY A 179 7.12 8.42 2.61
CA GLY A 179 6.38 9.47 1.90
C GLY A 179 6.24 10.70 2.79
N ASN A 180 5.02 11.20 2.93
CA ASN A 180 4.73 12.37 3.78
C ASN A 180 4.66 12.06 5.29
N LYS A 181 4.78 10.79 5.71
CA LYS A 181 4.69 10.40 7.13
C LYS A 181 6.08 10.35 7.75
N ARG A 182 6.28 11.10 8.85
CA ARG A 182 7.56 11.18 9.57
C ARG A 182 7.38 10.69 11.00
N SER A 183 8.35 9.91 11.49
CA SER A 183 8.43 9.42 12.88
C SER A 183 9.81 9.72 13.43
N GLN A 184 9.88 10.70 14.34
CA GLN A 184 11.16 11.19 14.87
C GLN A 184 11.61 10.40 16.10
N TYR A 185 10.71 10.16 17.06
CA TYR A 185 11.01 9.48 18.31
C TYR A 185 9.98 8.37 18.59
N VAL A 186 10.43 7.35 19.31
CA VAL A 186 9.60 6.33 19.94
C VAL A 186 9.67 6.52 21.46
N TYR A 187 8.55 6.88 22.09
CA TYR A 187 8.47 7.08 23.54
C TYR A 187 8.03 5.82 24.26
N MET A 188 8.63 5.53 25.41
CA MET A 188 8.29 4.36 26.22
C MET A 188 8.69 4.57 27.68
N PRO A 189 8.13 3.79 28.62
CA PRO A 189 8.64 3.74 29.99
C PRO A 189 10.10 3.31 30.04
N SER A 190 10.88 3.84 30.99
CA SER A 190 12.31 3.52 31.13
C SER A 190 12.54 2.03 31.45
N GLU A 191 11.64 1.41 32.22
CA GLU A 191 11.65 -0.03 32.48
C GLU A 191 11.47 -0.86 31.22
N LEU A 192 10.69 -0.39 30.24
CA LEU A 192 10.56 -1.07 28.96
C LEU A 192 11.86 -0.97 28.15
N ALA A 193 12.50 0.20 28.18
CA ALA A 193 13.73 0.45 27.44
C ALA A 193 14.88 -0.49 27.83
N THR A 194 14.97 -0.91 29.10
CA THR A 194 16.01 -1.83 29.58
C THR A 194 15.81 -3.27 29.09
N ARG A 195 14.59 -3.65 28.72
CA ARG A 195 14.25 -4.98 28.16
C ARG A 195 14.48 -5.07 26.65
N LEU A 196 14.74 -3.93 25.99
CA LEU A 196 14.90 -3.88 24.54
C LEU A 196 16.20 -4.50 24.08
N HIS A 197 16.10 -5.22 22.96
CA HIS A 197 17.21 -5.77 22.23
C HIS A 197 16.85 -5.87 20.75
N ARG A 198 17.86 -6.15 19.91
CA ARG A 198 17.67 -6.24 18.46
C ARG A 198 16.81 -7.45 18.12
N PHE A 199 15.73 -7.22 17.36
CA PHE A 199 14.88 -8.28 16.83
C PHE A 199 14.84 -8.22 15.30
N TYR A 200 15.02 -9.39 14.67
CA TYR A 200 14.75 -9.57 13.25
C TYR A 200 13.35 -10.19 13.09
N ILE A 201 12.36 -9.35 12.85
CA ILE A 201 10.97 -9.78 12.70
C ILE A 201 10.28 -9.05 11.55
N ASN A 202 9.43 -9.77 10.82
CA ASN A 202 8.61 -9.19 9.77
C ASN A 202 7.33 -8.56 10.36
N LYS A 203 6.90 -7.41 9.81
CA LYS A 203 5.63 -6.74 10.11
C LYS A 203 4.41 -7.68 10.10
N ASP A 204 4.37 -8.64 9.17
CA ASP A 204 3.21 -9.52 9.00
C ASP A 204 3.16 -10.56 10.11
N THR A 205 4.33 -11.00 10.58
CA THR A 205 4.46 -11.83 11.77
C THR A 205 4.01 -11.08 13.01
N VAL A 206 4.46 -9.83 13.22
CA VAL A 206 3.99 -8.99 14.34
C VAL A 206 2.46 -8.83 14.32
N SER A 207 1.89 -8.49 13.15
CA SER A 207 0.44 -8.30 13.01
C SER A 207 -0.32 -9.58 13.34
N ARG A 208 0.10 -10.72 12.80
CA ARG A 208 -0.52 -12.03 13.05
C ARG A 208 -0.39 -12.46 14.50
N ASP A 209 0.81 -12.35 15.07
CA ASP A 209 1.10 -12.79 16.43
C ASP A 209 0.33 -11.97 17.46
N LEU A 210 0.21 -10.65 17.30
CA LEU A 210 -0.51 -9.84 18.28
C LEU A 210 -2.04 -9.95 18.13
N ARG A 211 -2.55 -10.13 16.91
CA ARG A 211 -4.00 -10.30 16.67
C ARG A 211 -4.60 -11.49 17.42
N LYS A 212 -3.83 -12.56 17.66
CA LYS A 212 -4.30 -13.76 18.35
C LYS A 212 -4.71 -13.50 19.81
N TYR A 213 -4.32 -12.36 20.38
CA TYR A 213 -4.65 -12.00 21.76
C TYR A 213 -5.98 -11.26 21.92
N GLY A 214 -6.66 -10.92 20.81
CA GLY A 214 -8.01 -10.35 20.81
C GLY A 214 -8.07 -8.86 20.46
N VAL A 215 -6.95 -8.14 20.50
CA VAL A 215 -6.86 -6.74 20.05
C VAL A 215 -5.91 -6.64 18.87
N SER A 216 -6.38 -6.05 17.77
CA SER A 216 -5.51 -5.83 16.62
C SER A 216 -4.46 -4.77 16.97
N PRO A 217 -3.16 -5.00 16.66
CA PRO A 217 -2.10 -4.05 16.98
C PRO A 217 -2.27 -2.66 16.35
N LYS A 218 -3.08 -2.51 15.29
CA LYS A 218 -3.44 -1.19 14.75
C LYS A 218 -4.22 -0.32 15.73
N TYR A 219 -4.93 -0.92 16.67
CA TYR A 219 -5.80 -0.26 17.64
C TYR A 219 -5.08 0.11 18.95
N LEU A 220 -3.88 -0.42 19.17
CA LEU A 220 -3.00 0.01 20.27
C LEU A 220 -2.41 1.40 20.00
N ARG A 221 -2.51 1.88 18.75
CA ARG A 221 -1.96 3.14 18.28
C ARG A 221 -2.94 4.31 18.49
N LYS A 222 -3.29 4.61 19.73
CA LYS A 222 -4.27 5.65 20.07
C LYS A 222 -3.73 6.61 21.12
#